data_AF-A0A101ERP0-F1
#
_entry.id   AF-A0A101ERP0-F1
#
_cell.length_a   1.000
_cell.length_b   1.000
_cell.length_c   1.000
_cell.angle_alpha   90.00
_cell.angle_beta   90.00
_cell.angle_gamma   90.00
#
_symmetry.space_group_name_H-M   'P 1'
#
loop_
_entity.id
_entity.type
_entity.pdbx_description
1 polymer ?
#
loop_
_entity_poly.entity_id
_entity_poly.type
_entity_poly.pdbx_seq_one_letter_code
_entity_poly.pdbx_strand_id
1 'polypeptide(L)' 'MWTILIPAALENAITEKNANDIKAKIIIEGANGPITQEAEEILLRNGIFIVPDILANAGGVVVSYFE' A
#
# COMPACT_ATOMS: atom_id res chain seq x y z
N MET A 1 14.13 -6.89 10.57
CA MET A 1 13.71 -5.59 9.99
C MET A 1 12.90 -5.94 8.74
N TRP A 2 11.61 -5.62 8.69
CA TRP A 2 10.77 -5.97 7.54
C TRP A 2 11.18 -5.10 6.36
N THR A 3 11.44 -5.72 5.21
CA THR A 3 11.81 -4.95 4.00
C THR A 3 10.57 -4.48 3.24
N ILE A 4 9.53 -5.32 3.20
CA ILE A 4 8.30 -5.08 2.42
C ILE A 4 7.08 -5.29 3.34
N LEU A 5 6.08 -4.42 3.22
CA LEU A 5 4.75 -4.56 3.81
C LEU A 5 3.68 -4.58 2.71
N ILE A 6 2.69 -5.46 2.82
CA ILE A 6 1.63 -5.63 1.82
C ILE A 6 0.26 -5.54 2.52
N PRO A 7 -0.35 -4.35 2.63
CA PRO A 7 -1.72 -4.24 3.10
C PRO A 7 -2.70 -4.79 2.05
N ALA A 8 -3.40 -5.87 2.39
CA ALA A 8 -4.22 -6.65 1.45
C ALA A 8 -5.59 -7.06 2.04
N ALA A 9 -6.11 -6.31 3.02
CA ALA A 9 -7.36 -6.64 3.70
C ALA A 9 -8.44 -5.57 3.49
N LEU A 10 -8.28 -4.40 4.14
CA LEU A 10 -9.25 -3.31 4.11
C LEU A 10 -8.63 -2.04 3.52
N GLU A 11 -9.50 -1.19 2.98
CA GLU A 11 -9.19 0.21 2.68
C GLU A 11 -8.83 0.98 3.97
N ASN A 12 -8.05 2.05 3.83
CA ASN A 12 -7.68 2.97 4.91
C ASN A 12 -7.08 2.28 6.15
N ALA A 13 -6.41 1.14 5.98
CA ALA A 13 -5.75 0.40 7.06
C ALA A 13 -4.52 1.15 7.59
N ILE A 14 -3.83 1.88 6.72
CA ILE A 14 -2.70 2.76 7.07
C ILE A 14 -3.20 4.20 7.04
N THR A 15 -3.17 4.85 8.20
CA THR A 15 -3.67 6.21 8.43
C THR A 15 -2.56 7.06 9.04
N GLU A 16 -2.78 8.37 9.15
CA GLU A 16 -1.84 9.30 9.79
C GLU A 16 -1.47 8.90 11.23
N LYS A 17 -2.34 8.12 11.88
CA LYS A 17 -2.18 7.65 13.26
C LYS A 17 -1.12 6.55 13.40
N ASN A 18 -0.89 5.74 12.35
CA ASN A 18 0.01 4.58 12.40
C ASN A 18 1.12 4.61 11.34
N ALA A 19 1.09 5.56 10.38
CA ALA A 19 2.09 5.67 9.32
C ALA A 19 3.54 5.81 9.86
N ASN A 20 3.73 6.49 10.99
CA ASN A 20 5.06 6.66 11.61
C ASN A 20 5.59 5.38 12.28
N ASP A 21 4.75 4.39 12.53
CA ASP A 21 5.15 3.11 13.13
C ASP A 21 5.63 2.09 12.08
N ILE A 22 5.44 2.40 10.79
CA ILE A 22 5.82 1.55 9.68
C ILE A 22 7.35 1.52 9.55
N LYS A 23 7.91 0.32 9.70
CA LYS A 23 9.37 0.06 9.61
C LYS A 23 9.80 -0.51 8.26
N ALA A 24 8.86 -0.67 7.33
CA ALA A 24 9.14 -1.21 5.99
C ALA A 24 9.84 -0.17 5.12
N LYS A 25 10.60 -0.63 4.13
CA LYS A 25 11.21 0.24 3.10
C LYS A 25 10.35 0.35 1.85
N ILE A 26 9.50 -0.66 1.64
CA ILE A 26 8.60 -0.77 0.50
C ILE A 26 7.21 -1.14 1.00
N ILE A 27 6.18 -0.50 0.44
CA ILE A 27 4.79 -0.89 0.60
C ILE A 27 4.22 -1.25 -0.78
N ILE A 28 3.47 -2.35 -0.85
CA ILE A 28 2.77 -2.78 -2.06
C ILE A 28 1.27 -2.85 -1.72
N GLU A 29 0.47 -1.99 -2.34
CA GLU A 29 -0.96 -1.88 -2.04
C GLU A 29 -1.74 -3.06 -2.66
N GLY A 30 -1.95 -4.12 -1.86
CA GLY A 30 -2.68 -5.30 -2.31
C GLY A 30 -4.21 -5.14 -2.25
N ALA A 31 -4.71 -4.33 -1.32
CA ALA A 31 -6.11 -3.91 -1.28
C ALA A 31 -6.33 -2.67 -2.18
N ASN A 32 -7.59 -2.28 -2.38
CA ASN A 32 -7.93 -1.01 -3.01
C ASN A 32 -7.94 0.09 -1.93
N GLY A 33 -7.21 1.18 -2.15
CA GLY A 33 -7.06 2.31 -1.23
C GLY A 33 -6.65 1.95 0.20
N PRO A 34 -5.62 1.12 0.45
CA PRO A 34 -5.25 0.73 1.82
C PRO A 34 -4.58 1.85 2.64
N ILE A 35 -4.11 2.92 1.99
CA ILE A 35 -3.39 4.03 2.59
C ILE A 35 -4.22 5.31 2.42
N THR A 36 -4.44 6.07 3.50
CA THR A 36 -5.06 7.40 3.37
C THR A 36 -4.09 8.40 2.74
N GLN A 37 -4.61 9.47 2.13
CA GLN A 37 -3.78 10.51 1.52
C GLN A 37 -2.78 11.11 2.52
N GLU A 38 -3.22 11.39 3.75
CA GLU A 38 -2.38 11.95 4.81
C GLU A 38 -1.29 10.97 5.24
N ALA A 39 -1.58 9.67 5.24
CA ALA A 39 -0.58 8.63 5.54
C ALA A 39 0.45 8.51 4.42
N GLU A 40 0.03 8.58 3.15
CA GLU A 40 0.92 8.52 1.99
C GLU A 40 1.97 9.63 2.05
N GLU A 41 1.56 10.87 2.36
CA GLU A 41 2.48 12.00 2.52
C GLU A 41 3.56 11.74 3.60
N ILE A 42 3.17 11.13 4.72
CA ILE A 42 4.09 10.76 5.80
C ILE A 42 5.08 9.69 5.33
N LEU A 43 4.57 8.64 4.69
CA LEU A 43 5.36 7.49 4.23
C LEU A 43 6.38 7.91 3.16
N LEU A 44 5.96 8.71 2.18
CA LEU A 44 6.83 9.26 1.14
C LEU A 44 7.92 10.16 1.73
N ARG A 45 7.57 11.03 2.69
CA ARG A 45 8.55 11.86 3.40
C ARG A 45 9.55 11.02 4.20
N ASN A 46 9.14 9.87 4.71
CA ASN A 46 10.00 8.91 5.41
C ASN A 46 10.85 8.05 4.45
N GLY A 47 10.77 8.30 3.13
CA GLY A 47 11.56 7.60 2.12
C GLY A 47 11.06 6.17 1.82
N ILE A 48 9.81 5.88 2.16
CA ILE A 48 9.19 4.58 1.86
C ILE A 48 8.72 4.59 0.42
N PHE A 49 9.12 3.57 -0.34
CA PHE A 49 8.68 3.38 -1.72
C PHE A 49 7.31 2.70 -1.74
N ILE A 50 6.34 3.25 -2.47
CA ILE A 50 4.97 2.73 -2.52
C ILE A 50 4.66 2.28 -3.95
N VAL A 51 4.19 1.04 -4.11
CA VAL A 51 3.59 0.54 -5.35
C VAL A 51 2.08 0.69 -5.23
N PRO A 52 1.44 1.54 -6.05
CA PRO A 52 0.03 1.88 -5.90
C PRO A 52 -0.90 0.73 -6.30
N ASP A 53 -2.10 0.72 -5.72
CA ASP A 53 -3.11 -0.34 -5.88
C ASP A 53 -3.46 -0.63 -7.34
N ILE A 54 -3.62 0.43 -8.15
CA ILE A 54 -3.94 0.37 -9.58
C ILE A 54 -2.93 -0.44 -10.41
N LEU A 55 -1.70 -0.60 -9.90
CA LEU A 55 -0.68 -1.45 -10.51
C LEU A 55 -0.53 -2.77 -9.74
N ALA A 56 -0.45 -2.72 -8.41
CA ALA A 56 -0.11 -3.84 -7.56
C ALA A 56 -1.17 -4.96 -7.58
N ASN A 57 -2.45 -4.60 -7.62
CA ASN A 57 -3.55 -5.57 -7.56
C ASN A 57 -4.23 -5.85 -8.92
N ALA A 58 -3.77 -5.18 -10.00
CA ALA A 58 -4.36 -5.26 -11.34
C ALA A 58 -4.36 -6.66 -11.95
N GLY A 59 -3.53 -7.58 -11.44
CA GLY A 59 -3.48 -8.97 -11.88
C GLY A 59 -4.84 -9.67 -11.83
N GLY A 60 -5.68 -9.37 -10.83
CA GLY A 60 -7.04 -9.92 -10.74
C GLY A 60 -7.91 -9.49 -11.92
N VAL A 61 -7.89 -8.20 -12.25
CA VAL A 61 -8.64 -7.64 -13.38
C VAL A 61 -8.16 -8.20 -14.71
N VAL A 62 -6.83 -8.31 -14.90
CA VAL A 62 -6.24 -8.85 -16.13
C VAL A 62 -6.63 -10.31 -16.34
N VAL A 63 -6.60 -11.14 -15.29
CA VAL A 63 -6.99 -12.55 -15.41
C VAL A 63 -8.49 -12.69 -15.64
N SER A 64 -9.33 -11.89 -14.98
CA SER A 64 -10.77 -11.89 -15.23
C SER A 64 -11.17 -11.42 -16.63
N TYR A 65 -10.30 -10.72 -17.36
CA TYR A 65 -10.50 -10.47 -18.78
C TYR A 65 -10.28 -11.72 -19.65
N PHE A 66 -9.42 -12.64 -19.20
CA PHE A 66 -9.15 -13.91 -19.88
C PHE A 66 -10.09 -15.05 -19.46
N GLU A 67 -10.81 -14.91 -18.34
CA GLU A 67 -11.90 -15.80 -17.92
C GLU A 67 -13.13 -15.68 -18.85
#